data_AF-A0A418VE15-F1
#
_entry.id   AF-A0A418VE15-F1
#
_cell.length_a   1.000
_cell.length_b   1.000
_cell.length_c   1.000
_cell.angle_alpha   90.00
_cell.angle_beta   90.00
_cell.angle_gamma   90.00
#
_symmetry.space_group_name_H-M   'P 1'
#
loop_
_entity.id
_entity.type
_entity.pdbx_description
1 polymer ?
#
loop_
_entity_poly.entity_id
_entity_poly.type
_entity_poly.pdbx_seq_one_letter_code
_entity_poly.pdbx_strand_id
1 'polypeptide(L)'
;MSGDAAGHKREWRLLHHGIVQVIDSYGCELAKGGRAVWVSSKRSPGCYSQFVTLYDLRLLQPEMLAALRMLLAKYRDWSIEIQVAAPAGECTWDWRDMIIEISYGRIIDRMRHDLLPDHLRQVRFGTTIDEYNEEMAAKVRRLMRQQV
;
A
#
# COMPACT_ATOMS: atom_id res chain seq x y z
N MET A 1 23.43 -18.95 -12.05
CA MET A 1 22.10 -18.28 -11.91
C MET A 1 22.07 -17.40 -10.64
N SER A 2 22.85 -16.33 -10.61
CA SER A 2 23.07 -15.47 -9.43
C SER A 2 22.66 -13.99 -9.64
N GLY A 3 22.07 -13.66 -10.80
CA GLY A 3 21.71 -12.28 -11.17
C GLY A 3 20.42 -11.75 -10.54
N ASP A 4 19.50 -12.65 -10.16
CA ASP A 4 18.13 -12.29 -9.77
C ASP A 4 18.07 -11.64 -8.36
N ALA A 5 18.84 -12.19 -7.41
CA ALA A 5 18.89 -11.68 -6.04
C ALA A 5 19.57 -10.30 -5.91
N ALA A 6 20.57 -10.02 -6.75
CA ALA A 6 21.30 -8.75 -6.75
C ALA A 6 20.47 -7.63 -7.39
N GLY A 7 19.77 -7.93 -8.49
CA GLY A 7 18.81 -7.02 -9.13
C GLY A 7 17.67 -6.67 -8.20
N HIS A 8 17.03 -7.70 -7.61
CA HIS A 8 15.96 -7.54 -6.63
C HIS A 8 16.38 -6.65 -5.44
N LYS A 9 17.56 -6.89 -4.85
CA LYS A 9 18.08 -6.06 -3.74
C LYS A 9 18.34 -4.60 -4.14
N ARG A 10 18.74 -4.34 -5.39
CA ARG A 10 18.97 -2.99 -5.88
C ARG A 10 17.65 -2.24 -6.08
N GLU A 11 16.71 -2.85 -6.80
CA GLU A 11 15.38 -2.28 -7.01
C GLU A 11 14.68 -2.01 -5.70
N TRP A 12 14.73 -2.97 -4.78
CA TRP A 12 14.19 -2.83 -3.43
C TRP A 12 14.69 -1.55 -2.75
N ARG A 13 16.02 -1.32 -2.75
CA ARG A 13 16.61 -0.15 -2.08
C ARG A 13 16.19 1.16 -2.73
N LEU A 14 16.14 1.19 -4.07
CA LEU A 14 15.74 2.38 -4.81
C LEU A 14 14.27 2.70 -4.58
N LEU A 15 13.39 1.69 -4.62
CA LEU A 15 11.97 1.84 -4.34
C LEU A 15 11.75 2.28 -2.88
N HIS A 16 12.38 1.62 -1.92
CA HIS A 16 12.31 2.02 -0.51
C HIS A 16 12.71 3.48 -0.30
N HIS A 17 13.81 3.92 -0.92
CA HIS A 17 14.23 5.32 -0.83
C HIS A 17 13.22 6.28 -1.45
N GLY A 18 12.67 5.95 -2.61
CA GLY A 18 11.63 6.74 -3.25
C GLY A 18 10.35 6.84 -2.41
N ILE A 19 9.93 5.75 -1.77
CA ILE A 19 8.76 5.74 -0.86
C ILE A 19 9.00 6.71 0.30
N VAL A 20 10.15 6.62 0.96
CA VAL A 20 10.52 7.54 2.06
C VAL A 20 10.50 8.99 1.57
N GLN A 21 11.11 9.29 0.42
CA GLN A 21 11.10 10.65 -0.14
C GLN A 21 9.70 11.18 -0.43
N VAL A 22 8.81 10.35 -0.98
CA VAL A 22 7.41 10.73 -1.22
C VAL A 22 6.74 11.06 0.10
N ILE A 23 6.82 10.17 1.10
CA ILE A 23 6.17 10.38 2.40
C ILE A 23 6.72 11.61 3.13
N ASP A 24 8.04 11.82 3.12
CA ASP A 24 8.69 12.97 3.75
C ASP A 24 8.18 14.29 3.17
N SER A 25 7.87 14.34 1.87
CA SER A 25 7.35 15.56 1.22
C SER A 25 5.95 15.99 1.67
N TYR A 26 5.20 15.12 2.35
CA TYR A 26 3.90 15.42 2.95
C TYR A 26 4.00 15.83 4.43
N GLY A 27 5.16 16.30 4.87
CA GLY A 27 5.36 16.87 6.22
C GLY A 27 5.79 15.84 7.26
N CYS A 28 6.26 14.67 6.84
CA CYS A 28 6.88 13.71 7.73
C CYS A 28 8.39 13.99 7.84
N GLU A 29 8.81 15.06 8.53
CA GLU A 29 10.23 15.35 8.80
C GLU A 29 10.95 14.27 9.64
N LEU A 30 10.25 13.19 10.00
CA LEU A 30 10.57 12.25 11.06
C LEU A 30 10.68 10.78 10.63
N ALA A 31 10.79 10.45 9.33
CA ALA A 31 11.09 9.06 8.93
C ALA A 31 12.41 8.50 9.54
N LYS A 32 13.23 9.36 10.17
CA LYS A 32 14.45 8.98 10.91
C LYS A 32 14.36 9.09 12.44
N GLY A 33 13.30 9.63 13.03
CA GLY A 33 13.27 9.91 14.48
C GLY A 33 11.91 9.88 15.18
N GLY A 34 10.80 9.85 14.43
CA GLY A 34 9.45 9.92 14.99
C GLY A 34 8.60 8.77 14.49
N ARG A 35 7.79 8.24 15.40
CA ARG A 35 6.93 7.07 15.26
C ARG A 35 5.78 7.25 14.24
N ALA A 36 5.87 8.18 13.30
CA ALA A 36 4.79 8.53 12.37
C ALA A 36 4.69 7.53 11.22
N VAL A 37 5.82 7.04 10.71
CA VAL A 37 5.87 6.06 9.62
C VAL A 37 6.99 5.07 9.84
N TRP A 38 6.72 3.79 9.56
CA TRP A 38 7.74 2.75 9.49
C TRP A 38 7.69 2.06 8.13
N VAL A 39 8.83 1.99 7.43
CA VAL A 39 8.94 1.29 6.14
C VAL A 39 9.83 0.06 6.31
N SER A 40 9.38 -1.08 5.82
CA SER A 40 10.12 -2.34 5.94
C SER A 40 9.96 -3.26 4.75
N SER A 41 10.84 -4.26 4.71
CA SER A 41 10.74 -5.38 3.79
C SER A 41 10.04 -6.56 4.46
N LYS A 42 9.02 -7.12 3.84
CA LYS A 42 8.65 -8.52 4.08
C LYS A 42 9.66 -9.38 3.32
N ARG A 43 10.66 -9.93 4.02
CA ARG A 43 11.64 -10.86 3.43
C ARG A 43 11.01 -12.24 3.24
N SER A 44 10.19 -12.36 2.22
CA SER A 44 9.79 -13.66 1.68
C SER A 44 10.38 -13.78 0.27
N PRO A 45 11.09 -14.86 -0.06
CA PRO A 45 11.60 -15.06 -1.42
C PRO A 45 10.47 -14.91 -2.45
N GLY A 46 10.66 -14.07 -3.46
CA GLY A 46 9.66 -13.81 -4.50
C GLY A 46 8.59 -12.76 -4.15
N CYS A 47 8.62 -12.12 -2.98
CA CYS A 47 7.70 -11.03 -2.65
C CYS A 47 8.24 -9.67 -3.11
N TYR A 48 7.61 -9.11 -4.14
CA TYR A 48 7.86 -7.75 -4.65
C TYR A 48 6.91 -6.74 -3.96
N SER A 49 7.10 -6.56 -2.65
CA SER A 49 6.26 -5.65 -1.85
C SER A 49 7.09 -4.85 -0.86
N GLN A 50 6.74 -3.58 -0.67
CA GLN A 50 7.23 -2.71 0.40
C GLN A 50 6.12 -2.51 1.41
N PHE A 51 6.44 -2.67 2.69
CA PHE A 51 5.46 -2.48 3.74
C PHE A 51 5.65 -1.13 4.41
N VAL A 52 4.58 -0.38 4.57
CA VAL A 52 4.56 0.93 5.21
C VAL A 52 3.52 0.88 6.32
N THR A 53 3.91 1.18 7.56
CA THR A 53 2.97 1.41 8.66
C THR A 53 2.84 2.91 8.89
N LEU A 54 1.64 3.45 8.75
CA LEU A 54 1.30 4.83 9.10
C LEU A 54 0.68 4.87 10.49
N TYR A 55 1.31 5.61 11.39
CA TYR A 55 0.79 5.89 12.73
C TYR A 55 0.12 7.26 12.83
N ASP A 56 0.33 8.11 11.83
CA ASP A 56 -0.31 9.41 11.71
C ASP A 56 -1.28 9.42 10.53
N LEU A 57 -2.58 9.41 10.84
CA LEU A 57 -3.66 9.44 9.87
C LEU A 57 -3.67 10.70 9.01
N ARG A 58 -3.04 11.80 9.44
CA ARG A 58 -2.95 13.03 8.63
C ARG A 58 -2.12 12.85 7.36
N LEU A 59 -1.25 11.83 7.34
CA LEU A 59 -0.46 11.46 6.15
C LEU A 59 -1.31 10.69 5.13
N LEU A 60 -2.45 10.14 5.53
CA LEU A 60 -3.32 9.36 4.67
C LEU A 60 -4.14 10.29 3.75
N GLN A 61 -3.46 10.82 2.73
CA GLN A 61 -4.01 11.75 1.75
C GLN A 61 -4.09 11.09 0.37
N PRO A 62 -5.17 11.25 -0.40
CA PRO A 62 -5.29 10.72 -1.76
C PRO A 62 -4.10 11.08 -2.66
N GLU A 63 -3.56 12.30 -2.51
CA GLU A 63 -2.43 12.83 -3.27
C GLU A 63 -1.13 12.08 -2.96
N MET A 64 -0.89 11.75 -1.68
CA MET A 64 0.26 10.93 -1.28
C MET A 64 0.16 9.53 -1.89
N LEU A 65 -1.01 8.90 -1.84
CA LEU A 65 -1.21 7.57 -2.43
C LEU A 65 -1.04 7.59 -3.96
N ALA A 66 -1.51 8.65 -4.62
CA ALA A 66 -1.30 8.86 -6.04
C ALA A 66 0.20 9.02 -6.38
N ALA A 67 0.95 9.78 -5.58
CA ALA A 67 2.40 9.94 -5.74
C ALA A 67 3.16 8.61 -5.57
N LEU A 68 2.79 7.81 -4.57
CA LEU A 68 3.33 6.46 -4.37
C LEU A 68 3.01 5.53 -5.54
N ARG A 69 1.79 5.61 -6.11
CA ARG A 69 1.44 4.86 -7.31
C ARG A 69 2.25 5.30 -8.53
N MET A 70 2.47 6.59 -8.72
CA MET A 70 3.31 7.11 -9.81
C MET A 70 4.76 6.61 -9.70
N LEU A 71 5.29 6.50 -8.47
CA LEU A 71 6.62 5.93 -8.23
C LEU A 71 6.73 4.49 -8.77
N LEU A 72 5.68 3.68 -8.61
CA LEU A 72 5.63 2.29 -9.10
C LEU A 72 5.62 2.16 -10.63
N ALA A 73 5.49 3.25 -11.40
CA ALA A 73 5.61 3.20 -12.86
C ALA A 73 6.95 2.64 -13.35
N LYS A 74 8.01 2.80 -12.56
CA LYS A 74 9.35 2.26 -12.82
C LYS A 74 9.57 0.85 -12.23
N TYR A 75 8.59 0.33 -11.50
CA TYR A 75 8.67 -0.89 -10.69
C TYR A 75 7.36 -1.69 -10.84
N ARG A 76 7.02 -2.10 -12.07
CA ARG A 76 5.67 -2.60 -12.40
C ARG A 76 5.26 -3.88 -11.66
N ASP A 77 6.24 -4.69 -11.29
CA ASP A 77 6.02 -5.93 -10.55
C ASP A 77 5.99 -5.71 -9.03
N TRP A 78 6.29 -4.49 -8.58
CA TRP A 78 6.29 -4.11 -7.18
C TRP A 78 4.93 -3.58 -6.72
N SER A 79 4.66 -3.79 -5.44
CA SER A 79 3.53 -3.24 -4.71
C SER A 79 3.99 -2.53 -3.44
N ILE A 80 3.12 -1.69 -2.88
CA ILE A 80 3.27 -1.03 -1.60
C ILE A 80 2.03 -1.38 -0.77
N GLU A 81 2.23 -2.00 0.38
CA GLU A 81 1.18 -2.24 1.36
C GLU A 81 1.29 -1.19 2.46
N ILE A 82 0.27 -0.36 2.59
CA ILE A 82 0.17 0.66 3.63
C ILE A 82 -0.79 0.16 4.69
N GLN A 83 -0.25 -0.25 5.83
CA GLN A 83 -1.02 -0.51 7.03
C GLN A 83 -1.24 0.79 7.79
N VAL A 84 -2.49 1.04 8.19
CA VAL A 84 -2.83 2.13 9.10
C VAL A 84 -2.88 1.59 10.53
N ALA A 85 -2.03 2.12 11.40
CA ALA A 85 -2.02 1.75 12.79
C ALA A 85 -3.16 2.45 13.54
N ALA A 86 -3.70 1.75 14.54
CA ALA A 86 -4.66 2.34 15.45
C ALA A 86 -4.05 3.53 16.20
N PRO A 87 -4.85 4.58 16.50
CA PRO A 87 -4.42 5.69 17.33
C PRO A 87 -3.87 5.20 18.68
N ALA A 88 -2.93 5.95 19.26
CA ALA A 88 -2.34 5.58 20.54
C ALA A 88 -3.41 5.35 21.63
N GLY A 89 -3.44 4.14 22.19
CA GLY A 89 -4.43 3.73 23.20
C GLY A 89 -5.53 2.81 22.68
N GLU A 90 -5.67 2.64 21.36
CA GLU A 90 -6.57 1.66 20.75
C GLU A 90 -5.78 0.42 20.32
N CYS A 91 -6.05 -0.74 20.92
CA CYS A 91 -5.37 -2.00 20.60
C CYS A 91 -6.19 -2.94 19.69
N THR A 92 -7.29 -2.46 19.10
CA THR A 92 -8.38 -3.34 18.64
C THR A 92 -8.53 -3.47 17.12
N TRP A 93 -7.76 -2.73 16.31
CA TRP A 93 -7.88 -2.85 14.86
C TRP A 93 -7.15 -4.11 14.38
N ASP A 94 -7.87 -5.01 13.69
CA ASP A 94 -7.21 -6.07 12.93
C ASP A 94 -6.42 -5.38 11.81
N TRP A 95 -5.10 -5.55 11.83
CA TRP A 95 -4.21 -4.92 10.86
C TRP A 95 -4.55 -5.31 9.42
N ARG A 96 -5.18 -6.47 9.19
CA ARG A 96 -5.59 -6.92 7.84
C ARG A 96 -6.73 -6.10 7.26
N ASP A 97 -7.55 -5.55 8.13
CA ASP A 97 -8.73 -4.75 7.79
C ASP A 97 -8.41 -3.26 7.67
N MET A 98 -7.15 -2.86 7.87
CA MET A 98 -6.68 -1.48 7.84
C MET A 98 -5.50 -1.33 6.87
N ILE A 99 -5.66 -1.83 5.65
CA ILE A 99 -4.63 -1.83 4.60
C ILE A 99 -5.10 -1.09 3.35
N ILE A 100 -4.19 -0.33 2.75
CA ILE A 100 -4.24 0.07 1.35
C ILE A 100 -3.15 -0.67 0.59
N GLU A 101 -3.51 -1.31 -0.52
CA GLU A 101 -2.56 -1.93 -1.43
C GLU A 101 -2.41 -1.05 -2.67
N ILE A 102 -1.18 -0.66 -2.99
CA ILE A 102 -0.85 0.14 -4.16
C ILE A 102 -0.02 -0.75 -5.09
N SER A 103 -0.47 -0.90 -6.33
CA SER A 103 0.33 -1.43 -7.43
C SER A 103 0.40 -0.40 -8.55
N TYR A 104 1.25 -0.60 -9.55
CA TYR A 104 1.37 0.33 -10.68
C TYR A 104 0.02 0.72 -11.30
N GLY A 105 -0.86 -0.27 -11.49
CA GLY A 105 -2.13 -0.09 -12.20
C GLY A 105 -3.30 0.34 -11.33
N ARG A 106 -3.22 0.25 -10.00
CA ARG A 106 -4.38 0.43 -9.12
C ARG A 106 -4.03 0.72 -7.67
N ILE A 107 -5.00 1.27 -6.96
CA ILE A 107 -5.02 1.38 -5.51
C ILE A 107 -6.24 0.58 -5.04
N ILE A 108 -6.03 -0.37 -4.13
CA ILE A 108 -7.09 -1.16 -3.50
C ILE A 108 -7.22 -0.68 -2.06
N ASP A 109 -8.40 -0.20 -1.73
CA ASP A 109 -8.78 0.24 -0.39
C ASP A 109 -9.44 -0.94 0.34
N ARG A 110 -8.72 -1.55 1.29
CA ARG A 110 -9.23 -2.63 2.15
C ARG A 110 -9.59 -2.12 3.54
N MET A 111 -9.58 -0.80 3.76
CA MET A 111 -9.77 -0.27 5.09
C MET A 111 -11.23 -0.39 5.53
N ARG A 112 -11.41 -0.67 6.81
CA ARG A 112 -12.68 -0.50 7.51
C ARG A 112 -12.90 0.97 7.83
N HIS A 113 -13.61 1.65 6.93
CA HIS A 113 -13.90 3.08 7.03
C HIS A 113 -14.74 3.46 8.26
N ASP A 114 -15.49 2.53 8.84
CA ASP A 114 -16.23 2.74 10.09
C ASP A 114 -15.31 2.94 11.30
N LEU A 115 -14.08 2.42 11.25
CA LEU A 115 -13.06 2.57 12.30
C LEU A 115 -12.25 3.86 12.17
N LEU A 116 -12.30 4.53 11.02
CA LEU A 116 -11.59 5.78 10.80
C LEU A 116 -12.25 6.96 11.55
N PRO A 117 -11.51 8.04 11.84
CA PRO A 117 -12.09 9.30 12.30
C PRO A 117 -13.15 9.82 11.33
N ASP A 118 -14.16 10.54 11.84
CA ASP A 118 -15.34 10.98 11.09
C ASP A 118 -15.03 11.61 9.72
N HIS A 119 -14.02 12.48 9.67
CA HIS A 119 -13.62 13.18 8.45
C HIS A 119 -13.00 12.27 7.37
N LEU A 120 -12.56 11.06 7.73
CA LEU A 120 -11.97 10.08 6.83
C LEU A 120 -12.92 8.95 6.42
N ARG A 121 -14.02 8.71 7.16
CA ARG A 121 -14.95 7.58 6.89
C ARG A 121 -15.58 7.60 5.50
N GLN A 122 -15.75 8.78 4.94
CA GLN A 122 -16.36 8.98 3.62
C GLN A 122 -15.33 9.11 2.50
N VAL A 123 -14.04 9.20 2.84
CA VAL A 123 -12.98 9.27 1.84
C VAL A 123 -12.85 7.89 1.19
N ARG A 124 -12.59 7.85 -0.12
CA ARG A 124 -12.27 6.62 -0.83
C ARG A 124 -10.90 6.79 -1.43
N PHE A 125 -10.00 5.88 -1.09
CA PHE A 125 -8.60 5.98 -1.47
C PHE A 125 -8.26 5.21 -2.76
N GLY A 126 -9.20 4.38 -3.22
CA GLY A 126 -9.07 3.56 -4.42
C GLY A 126 -10.33 2.74 -4.65
N THR A 127 -10.21 1.67 -5.43
CA THR A 127 -11.26 0.67 -5.58
C THR A 127 -11.41 -0.09 -4.27
N THR A 128 -12.63 -0.24 -3.78
CA THR A 128 -12.87 -1.02 -2.56
C THR A 128 -12.57 -2.51 -2.79
N ILE A 129 -12.26 -3.23 -1.72
CA ILE A 129 -12.00 -4.68 -1.83
C ILE A 129 -13.19 -5.46 -2.39
N ASP A 130 -14.42 -5.04 -2.06
CA ASP A 130 -15.64 -5.69 -2.53
C ASP A 130 -15.84 -5.47 -4.03
N GLU A 131 -15.71 -4.22 -4.52
CA GLU A 131 -15.76 -3.90 -5.95
C GLU A 131 -14.67 -4.66 -6.73
N TYR A 132 -13.47 -4.76 -6.17
CA TYR A 132 -12.38 -5.52 -6.77
C TYR A 132 -12.71 -7.02 -6.88
N ASN A 133 -13.23 -7.61 -5.81
CA ASN A 133 -13.61 -9.01 -5.79
C ASN A 133 -14.73 -9.31 -6.80
N GLU A 134 -15.70 -8.40 -6.92
CA GLU A 134 -16.77 -8.50 -7.92
C GLU A 134 -16.24 -8.40 -9.37
N GLU A 135 -15.34 -7.45 -9.64
CA GLU A 135 -14.68 -7.29 -10.94
C GLU A 135 -13.92 -8.57 -11.31
N MET A 136 -13.14 -9.12 -10.38
CA MET A 136 -12.38 -10.34 -10.60
C MET A 136 -13.29 -11.56 -10.80
N ALA A 137 -14.35 -11.69 -10.01
CA ALA A 137 -15.33 -12.76 -10.19
C ALA A 137 -16.02 -12.67 -11.56
N ALA A 138 -16.36 -11.46 -12.02
CA ALA A 138 -16.93 -11.24 -13.35
C ALA A 138 -15.94 -11.61 -14.47
N LYS A 139 -14.67 -11.23 -14.32
CA LYS A 139 -13.60 -11.58 -15.26
C LYS A 139 -13.39 -13.09 -15.37
N VAL A 140 -13.34 -13.80 -14.23
CA VAL A 140 -13.23 -15.27 -14.20
C VAL A 140 -14.42 -15.90 -14.90
N ARG A 141 -15.66 -15.46 -14.60
CA ARG A 141 -16.87 -15.96 -15.28
C ARG A 141 -16.80 -15.79 -16.79
N ARG A 142 -16.27 -14.66 -17.28
CA ARG A 142 -16.11 -14.40 -18.72
C ARG A 142 -15.09 -15.34 -19.37
N LEU A 143 -13.94 -15.53 -18.74
CA LEU A 143 -12.89 -16.41 -19.26
C LEU A 143 -13.37 -17.87 -19.35
N MET A 144 -14.09 -18.34 -18.33
CA MET A 144 -14.64 -19.70 -18.32
C MET A 144 -15.67 -19.94 -19.43
N ARG A 145 -16.43 -18.91 -19.84
CA ARG A 145 -17.39 -19.00 -20.96
C ARG A 145 -16.73 -18.98 -22.34
N GLN A 146 -15.49 -18.53 -22.47
CA GLN A 146 -14.76 -18.46 -23.74
C GLN A 146 -13.94 -19.71 -24.03
N GLN A 147 -13.86 -20.65 -23.08
CA GLN A 147 -13.16 -21.92 -23.19
C GLN A 147 -14.09 -23.11 -23.51
N VAL A 148 -15.39 -22.83 -23.73
CA VAL A 148 -16.43 -23.78 -24.16
C VAL A 148 -16.82 -23.44 -25.58
#